data_AF-A0A2G0QGN3-F1
#
_entry.id   AF-A0A2G0QGN3-F1
#
_cell.length_a   1.000
_cell.length_b   1.000
_cell.length_c   1.000
_cell.angle_alpha   90.00
_cell.angle_beta   90.00
_cell.angle_gamma   90.00
#
_symmetry.space_group_name_H-M   'P 1'
#
loop_
_entity.id
_entity.type
_entity.pdbx_description
1 polymer ?
#
loop_
_entity_poly.entity_id
_entity_poly.type
_entity_poly.pdbx_seq_one_letter_code
_entity_poly.pdbx_strand_id
1 'polypeptide(L)'
;MASSLRLPDTEELKGLWQLTDGDQICRIELTDTRLPEGSIWALKGDPCVTSLIGQPVEGWRPTPDGLTLTDNEGNSLAFFGHESEQWVAYFVDGRKLIMTLSDTANAVSK
;
A
#
# COMPACT_ATOMS: atom_id res chain seq x y z
N MET A 1 19.94 23.10 -3.32
CA MET A 1 20.24 21.66 -3.25
C MET A 1 18.96 20.94 -3.64
N ALA A 2 18.89 20.36 -4.84
CA ALA A 2 17.73 19.58 -5.26
C ALA A 2 17.92 18.18 -4.70
N SER A 3 17.30 17.88 -3.56
CA SER A 3 17.18 16.50 -3.10
C SER A 3 16.22 15.82 -4.06
N SER A 4 16.75 15.13 -5.07
CA SER A 4 15.96 14.17 -5.86
C SER A 4 15.32 13.21 -4.86
N LEU A 5 13.99 13.24 -4.76
CA LEU A 5 13.27 12.15 -4.12
C LEU A 5 13.68 10.87 -4.85
N ARG A 6 14.38 9.96 -4.16
CA ARG A 6 14.52 8.60 -4.65
C ARG A 6 13.11 8.03 -4.71
N LEU A 7 12.74 7.50 -5.87
CA LEU A 7 11.68 6.50 -5.90
C LEU A 7 12.19 5.31 -5.07
N PRO A 8 11.54 4.95 -3.96
CA PRO A 8 11.87 3.73 -3.25
C PRO A 8 11.72 2.56 -4.23
N ASP A 9 12.70 1.66 -4.21
CA ASP A 9 12.65 0.50 -5.09
C ASP A 9 11.46 -0.38 -4.69
N THR A 10 10.82 -1.04 -5.65
CA THR A 10 9.71 -1.97 -5.36
C THR A 10 10.10 -3.05 -4.33
N GLU A 11 11.39 -3.34 -4.24
CA GLU A 11 11.96 -4.29 -3.29
C GLU A 11 11.98 -3.79 -1.84
N GLU A 12 11.92 -2.48 -1.61
CA GLU A 12 11.83 -1.88 -0.26
C GLU A 12 10.38 -1.82 0.23
N LEU A 13 9.42 -1.77 -0.70
CA LEU A 13 7.99 -1.71 -0.38
C LEU A 13 7.33 -3.09 -0.37
N LYS A 14 7.88 -4.09 -1.06
CA LYS A 14 7.36 -5.46 -1.02
C LYS A 14 7.39 -6.02 0.40
N GLY A 15 6.38 -6.80 0.76
CA GLY A 15 6.28 -7.40 2.09
C GLY A 15 4.86 -7.38 2.64
N LEU A 16 4.74 -7.70 3.92
CA LEU A 16 3.47 -7.70 4.62
C LEU A 16 3.18 -6.31 5.19
N TRP A 17 1.96 -5.84 4.97
CA TRP A 17 1.46 -4.58 5.47
C TRP A 17 0.14 -4.79 6.19
N GLN A 18 -0.16 -3.88 7.10
CA GLN A 18 -1.42 -3.82 7.82
C GLN A 18 -2.14 -2.54 7.45
N LEU A 19 -3.38 -2.68 6.97
CA LEU A 19 -4.32 -1.60 6.75
C LEU A 19 -5.26 -1.53 7.94
N THR A 20 -5.46 -0.34 8.47
CA THR A 20 -6.47 -0.09 9.48
C THR A 20 -7.23 1.19 9.19
N ASP A 21 -8.54 1.19 9.42
CA ASP A 21 -9.36 2.41 9.42
C ASP A 21 -9.54 3.00 10.84
N GLY A 22 -8.94 2.34 11.84
CA GLY A 22 -9.09 2.65 13.25
C GLY A 22 -10.02 1.69 13.99
N ASP A 23 -10.97 1.03 13.29
CA ASP A 23 -11.89 0.06 13.89
C ASP A 23 -11.47 -1.39 13.61
N GLN A 24 -11.02 -1.65 12.39
CA GLN A 24 -10.56 -2.98 11.95
C GLN A 24 -9.13 -2.95 11.38
N ILE A 25 -8.45 -4.10 11.42
CA ILE A 25 -7.11 -4.29 10.89
C ILE A 25 -7.14 -5.43 9.87
N CYS A 26 -6.65 -5.17 8.66
CA CYS A 26 -6.54 -6.10 7.55
C CYS A 26 -5.09 -6.25 7.14
N ARG A 27 -4.65 -7.44 6.74
CA ARG A 27 -3.29 -7.62 6.20
C ARG A 27 -3.31 -7.64 4.68
N ILE A 28 -2.29 -7.06 4.09
CA ILE A 28 -1.97 -7.21 2.67
C ILE A 28 -0.51 -7.63 2.52
N GLU A 29 -0.21 -8.25 1.40
CA GLU A 29 1.10 -8.64 0.95
C GLU A 29 1.34 -7.97 -0.40
N LEU A 30 2.28 -7.04 -0.42
CA LEU A 30 2.78 -6.43 -1.63
C LEU A 30 3.81 -7.37 -2.25
N THR A 31 3.46 -7.99 -3.37
CA THR A 31 4.35 -8.94 -4.07
C THR A 31 5.11 -8.25 -5.19
N ASP A 32 6.26 -8.81 -5.59
CA ASP A 32 7.01 -8.38 -6.78
C ASP A 32 6.51 -9.04 -8.08
N THR A 33 5.37 -9.73 -8.04
CA THR A 33 4.79 -10.36 -9.24
C THR A 33 4.19 -9.29 -10.14
N ARG A 34 4.78 -9.05 -11.31
CA ARG A 34 4.25 -8.07 -12.27
C ARG A 34 2.95 -8.56 -12.92
N LEU A 35 1.94 -7.70 -12.94
CA LEU A 35 0.65 -7.95 -13.61
C LEU A 35 0.75 -7.58 -15.12
N PRO A 36 -0.21 -8.04 -15.97
CA PRO A 36 -0.16 -7.79 -17.41
C PRO A 36 -0.16 -6.29 -17.76
N GLU A 37 -0.81 -5.47 -16.94
CA GLU A 37 -0.62 -4.02 -16.93
C GLU A 37 0.79 -3.72 -16.39
N GLY A 38 1.76 -3.49 -17.29
CA GLY A 38 3.20 -3.50 -16.99
C GLY A 38 3.72 -2.46 -15.98
N SER A 39 2.85 -1.68 -15.35
CA SER A 39 3.16 -0.69 -14.31
C SER A 39 2.49 -0.99 -12.96
N ILE A 40 1.87 -2.16 -12.81
CA ILE A 40 1.29 -2.65 -11.55
C ILE A 40 1.84 -4.04 -11.20
N TRP A 41 1.86 -4.32 -9.90
CA TRP A 41 2.29 -5.59 -9.32
C TRP A 41 1.14 -6.22 -8.56
N ALA A 42 1.12 -7.54 -8.47
CA ALA A 42 0.07 -8.27 -7.80
C ALA A 42 0.11 -8.00 -6.29
N LEU A 43 -1.07 -7.76 -5.73
CA LEU A 43 -1.30 -7.62 -4.31
C LEU A 43 -2.13 -8.80 -3.83
N LYS A 44 -1.78 -9.35 -2.67
CA LYS A 44 -2.64 -10.32 -1.97
C LYS A 44 -3.14 -9.68 -0.69
N GLY A 45 -4.45 -9.69 -0.48
CA GLY A 45 -5.05 -9.12 0.72
C GLY A 45 -5.94 -10.11 1.45
N ASP A 46 -6.12 -9.88 2.75
CA ASP A 46 -7.26 -10.42 3.47
C ASP A 46 -8.57 -9.98 2.80
N PRO A 47 -9.63 -10.81 2.87
CA PRO A 47 -10.93 -10.46 2.30
C PRO A 47 -11.54 -9.19 2.88
N CYS A 48 -11.12 -8.78 4.08
CA CYS A 48 -11.59 -7.55 4.73
C CYS A 48 -11.07 -6.28 4.04
N VAL A 49 -9.95 -6.35 3.28
CA VAL A 49 -9.42 -5.21 2.51
C VAL A 49 -10.43 -4.73 1.48
N THR A 50 -11.09 -5.68 0.81
CA THR A 50 -12.16 -5.38 -0.15
C THR A 50 -13.33 -4.65 0.51
N SER A 51 -13.68 -5.00 1.75
CA SER A 51 -14.72 -4.30 2.51
C SER A 51 -14.28 -2.90 2.97
N LEU A 52 -13.00 -2.73 3.33
CA LEU A 52 -12.45 -1.44 3.71
C LEU A 52 -12.43 -0.45 2.54
N ILE A 53 -11.87 -0.88 1.41
CA ILE A 53 -11.69 -0.09 0.19
C ILE A 53 -13.02 0.05 -0.57
N GLY A 54 -13.90 -0.95 -0.43
CA GLY A 54 -15.16 -1.07 -1.18
C GLY A 54 -15.02 -1.79 -2.52
N GLN A 55 -13.79 -2.11 -2.95
CA GLN A 55 -13.46 -2.76 -4.22
C GLN A 55 -12.33 -3.77 -4.03
N PRO A 56 -12.27 -4.84 -4.84
CA PRO A 56 -11.22 -5.85 -4.73
C PRO A 56 -9.87 -5.24 -5.11
N VAL A 57 -8.93 -5.26 -4.16
CA VAL A 57 -7.56 -4.83 -4.41
C VAL A 57 -6.74 -6.03 -4.83
N GLU A 58 -6.34 -6.05 -6.09
CA GLU A 58 -5.56 -7.13 -6.70
C GLU A 58 -4.21 -6.65 -7.21
N GLY A 59 -4.02 -5.33 -7.30
CA GLY A 59 -2.81 -4.69 -7.78
C GLY A 59 -2.30 -3.60 -6.85
N TRP A 60 -1.03 -3.26 -7.02
CA TRP A 60 -0.42 -2.10 -6.39
C TRP A 60 0.66 -1.53 -7.30
N ARG A 61 0.98 -0.24 -7.10
CA ARG A 61 2.11 0.40 -7.74
C ARG A 61 2.78 1.42 -6.81
N PRO A 62 4.11 1.46 -6.75
CA PRO A 62 4.81 2.56 -6.09
C PRO A 62 4.65 3.84 -6.89
N THR A 63 4.67 4.97 -6.19
CA THR A 63 4.68 6.32 -6.76
C THR A 63 5.72 7.15 -6.02
N PRO A 64 6.27 8.23 -6.62
CA PRO A 64 7.31 9.03 -5.97
C PRO A 64 6.86 9.65 -4.64
N ASP A 65 5.57 9.93 -4.50
CA ASP A 65 4.97 10.55 -3.31
C ASP A 65 4.26 9.53 -2.39
N GLY A 66 4.27 8.24 -2.73
CA GLY A 66 3.43 7.27 -2.03
C GLY A 66 3.25 5.94 -2.74
N LEU A 67 2.13 5.27 -2.47
CA LEU A 67 1.80 3.95 -3.00
C LEU A 67 0.33 3.95 -3.40
N THR A 68 0.05 3.47 -4.61
CA THR A 68 -1.33 3.36 -5.09
C THR A 68 -1.75 1.90 -5.09
N LEU A 69 -2.87 1.60 -4.45
CA LEU A 69 -3.57 0.33 -4.58
C LEU A 69 -4.48 0.39 -5.80
N THR A 70 -4.45 -0.68 -6.59
CA THR A 70 -5.24 -0.82 -7.81
C THR A 70 -6.00 -2.13 -7.83
N ASP A 71 -6.96 -2.24 -8.73
CA ASP A 71 -7.50 -3.54 -9.11
C ASP A 71 -6.59 -4.22 -10.16
N ASN A 72 -7.00 -5.39 -10.64
CA ASN A 72 -6.28 -6.16 -11.66
C ASN A 72 -6.24 -5.46 -13.04
N GLU A 73 -7.16 -4.53 -13.32
CA GLU A 73 -7.18 -3.72 -14.54
C GLU A 73 -6.35 -2.43 -14.42
N GLY A 74 -5.79 -2.13 -13.23
CA GLY A 74 -4.94 -0.96 -13.01
C GLY A 74 -5.66 0.34 -12.66
N ASN A 75 -6.97 0.30 -12.39
CA ASN A 75 -7.71 1.44 -11.88
C ASN A 75 -7.25 1.77 -10.46
N SER A 76 -7.09 3.06 -10.17
CA SER A 76 -6.63 3.52 -8.86
C SER A 76 -7.77 3.46 -7.85
N LEU A 77 -7.64 2.57 -6.86
CA LEU A 77 -8.64 2.37 -5.82
C LEU A 77 -8.37 3.25 -4.59
N ALA A 78 -7.11 3.29 -4.14
CA ALA A 78 -6.70 4.09 -2.99
C ALA A 78 -5.24 4.55 -3.14
N PHE A 79 -4.99 5.82 -2.85
CA PHE A 79 -3.66 6.40 -2.82
C PHE A 79 -3.21 6.60 -1.38
N PHE A 80 -2.12 5.96 -0.99
CA PHE A 80 -1.47 6.10 0.29
C PHE A 80 -0.27 7.02 0.15
N GLY A 81 -0.39 8.25 0.65
CA GLY A 81 0.73 9.19 0.72
C GLY A 81 1.68 8.79 1.85
N HIS A 82 2.99 8.88 1.59
CA HIS A 82 3.99 8.65 2.64
C HIS A 82 4.14 9.91 3.50
N GLU A 83 3.53 9.89 4.69
CA GLU A 83 3.53 10.98 5.66
C GLU A 83 4.45 10.64 6.84
N SER A 84 5.67 11.17 6.82
CA SER A 84 6.74 10.98 7.84
C SER A 84 7.19 9.53 8.07
N GLU A 85 6.35 8.72 8.72
CA GLU A 85 6.60 7.31 9.09
C GLU A 85 5.36 6.43 8.86
N GLN A 86 4.28 7.01 8.33
CA GLN A 86 2.99 6.34 8.16
C GLN A 86 2.46 6.56 6.75
N TRP A 87 1.75 5.57 6.22
CA TRP A 87 1.15 5.66 4.91
C TRP A 87 -0.34 5.92 5.09
N VAL A 88 -0.85 7.05 4.63
CA VAL A 88 -2.25 7.45 4.89
C VAL A 88 -2.98 7.68 3.57
N ALA A 89 -4.14 7.05 3.45
CA ALA A 89 -5.09 7.27 2.36
C ALA A 89 -6.33 7.99 2.88
N TYR A 90 -6.74 9.05 2.18
CA TYR A 90 -7.95 9.80 2.48
C TYR A 90 -9.02 9.48 1.44
N PHE A 91 -10.19 9.04 1.90
CA PHE A 91 -11.34 8.74 1.05
C PHE A 91 -12.26 9.94 0.95
N VAL A 92 -13.01 10.02 -0.16
CA VAL A 92 -14.01 11.09 -0.42
C VAL A 92 -15.10 11.17 0.64
N ASP A 93 -15.36 10.06 1.34
CA ASP A 93 -16.35 9.94 2.42
C ASP A 93 -15.85 10.50 3.77
N GLY A 94 -14.60 10.99 3.82
CA GLY A 94 -13.94 11.48 5.04
C GLY A 94 -13.29 10.38 5.89
N ARG A 95 -13.45 9.12 5.50
CA ARG A 95 -12.71 7.98 6.07
C ARG A 95 -11.24 8.07 5.72
N LYS A 96 -10.37 7.61 6.62
CA LYS A 96 -8.93 7.48 6.37
C LYS A 96 -8.50 6.04 6.61
N LEU A 97 -7.62 5.54 5.76
CA LEU A 97 -6.92 4.28 6.00
C LEU A 97 -5.46 4.57 6.31
N ILE A 98 -4.97 3.93 7.35
CA ILE A 98 -3.57 3.95 7.73
C ILE A 98 -3.00 2.60 7.32
N MET A 99 -1.96 2.65 6.51
CA MET A 99 -1.17 1.51 6.11
C MET A 99 0.18 1.58 6.84
N THR A 100 0.53 0.49 7.49
CA THR A 100 1.77 0.33 8.26
C THR A 100 2.47 -0.94 7.83
N LEU A 101 3.80 -0.91 7.77
CA LEU A 101 4.56 -2.13 7.56
C LEU A 101 4.21 -3.10 8.68
N SER A 102 3.76 -4.29 8.31
CA SER A 102 3.48 -5.38 9.25
C SER A 102 4.82 -6.00 9.62
N ASP A 103 5.57 -5.23 10.37
CA ASP A 103 6.89 -5.59 10.79
C ASP A 103 6.81 -6.86 11.66
N THR A 104 7.42 -7.93 11.14
CA THR A 104 8.00 -9.01 11.95
C THR A 104 9.52 -8.84 12.00
N ALA A 105 10.00 -7.59 11.97
CA ALA A 105 11.42 -7.20 11.86
C ALA A 105 11.84 -6.08 12.85
N ASN A 106 11.10 -5.84 13.92
CA ASN A 106 11.43 -4.92 14.99
C ASN A 106 11.93 -5.75 16.15
N ALA A 107 13.14 -6.26 15.98
CA ALA A 107 13.97 -6.72 17.08
C ALA A 107 15.47 -6.74 16.76
N VAL A 108 16.02 -5.77 16.01
CA VAL A 108 17.46 -5.43 16.16
C VAL A 108 17.65 -3.92 15.99
N SER A 109 17.40 -3.20 17.07
CA SER A 109 18.22 -2.03 17.40
C SER A 109 18.93 -2.37 18.71
N LYS A 110 20.22 -2.67 18.62
CA LYS A 110 21.13 -2.71 19.76
C LYS A 110 22.34 -1.86 19.43
#